data_AF-A0A2M7QW86-F1
#
_entry.id   AF-A0A2M7QW86-F1
#
_cell.length_a   1.000
_cell.length_b   1.000
_cell.length_c   1.000
_cell.angle_alpha   90.00
_cell.angle_beta   90.00
_cell.angle_gamma   90.00
#
_symmetry.space_group_name_H-M   'P 1'
#
loop_
_entity.id
_entity.type
_entity.pdbx_description
1 polymer ?
#
loop_
_entity_poly.entity_id
_entity_poly.type
_entity_poly.pdbx_seq_one_letter_code
_entity_poly.pdbx_strand_id
1 'polypeptide(L)'
;MDIFKKGYYMDYRFHGSTSIKYVLPVLVSELSYDSLEIGKGDEAMTKWHELVYGGLTGEEREKVRYDLLLYCKLDTEAMWRVWGELAKILE
;
A
#
# COMPACT_ATOMS: atom_id res chain seq x y z
N MET A 1 -11.27 3.23 -0.31
CA MET A 1 -11.18 2.84 -1.75
C MET A 1 -12.51 2.84 -2.49
N ASP A 2 -13.65 2.83 -1.80
CA ASP A 2 -14.97 2.80 -2.44
C ASP A 2 -15.26 3.99 -3.36
N ILE A 3 -14.72 5.18 -3.06
CA ILE A 3 -14.86 6.36 -3.92
C ILE A 3 -14.35 6.11 -5.34
N PHE A 4 -13.22 5.41 -5.48
CA PHE A 4 -12.63 5.03 -6.77
C PHE A 4 -13.39 3.88 -7.40
N LYS A 5 -13.77 2.85 -6.63
CA LYS A 5 -14.54 1.69 -7.12
C LYS A 5 -15.92 2.07 -7.66
N LYS A 6 -16.57 3.05 -7.04
CA LYS A 6 -17.88 3.57 -7.46
C LYS A 6 -17.79 4.63 -8.57
N GLY A 7 -16.57 5.03 -8.96
CA GLY A 7 -16.35 6.03 -10.00
C GLY A 7 -16.72 7.46 -9.60
N TYR A 8 -16.87 7.76 -8.31
CA TYR A 8 -17.13 9.12 -7.84
C TYR A 8 -15.90 10.02 -8.01
N TYR A 9 -14.71 9.43 -7.98
CA TYR A 9 -13.48 10.07 -8.40
C TYR A 9 -12.74 9.16 -9.37
N MET A 10 -12.39 9.67 -10.54
CA MET A 10 -11.68 8.92 -11.57
C MET A 10 -10.59 9.78 -12.20
N ASP A 11 -9.47 9.14 -12.49
CA ASP A 11 -8.37 9.71 -13.24
C ASP A 11 -7.86 8.67 -14.26
N TYR A 12 -7.59 9.08 -15.49
CA TYR A 12 -7.14 8.17 -16.55
C TYR A 12 -5.79 7.52 -16.20
N ARG A 13 -4.96 8.18 -15.37
CA ARG A 13 -3.67 7.69 -14.90
C ARG A 13 -3.79 6.53 -13.91
N PHE A 14 -4.99 6.25 -13.40
CA PHE A 14 -5.24 5.03 -12.63
C PHE A 14 -5.25 3.77 -13.52
N HIS A 15 -5.28 3.90 -14.84
CA HIS A 15 -5.28 2.78 -15.80
C HIS A 15 -6.43 1.77 -15.56
N GLY A 16 -7.61 2.27 -15.16
CA GLY A 16 -8.77 1.44 -14.85
C GLY A 16 -8.67 0.65 -13.55
N SER A 17 -7.59 0.84 -12.78
CA SER A 17 -7.39 0.20 -11.49
C SER A 17 -7.87 1.09 -10.34
N THR A 18 -8.30 0.47 -9.26
CA THR A 18 -8.67 1.16 -8.01
C THR A 18 -7.80 0.71 -6.83
N SER A 19 -6.74 -0.05 -7.12
CA SER A 19 -5.74 -0.41 -6.13
C SER A 19 -4.95 0.83 -5.71
N ILE A 20 -4.62 0.90 -4.43
CA ILE A 20 -3.85 2.00 -3.85
C ILE A 20 -2.51 2.22 -4.57
N LYS A 21 -1.93 1.17 -5.15
CA LYS A 21 -0.69 1.27 -5.94
C LYS A 21 -0.79 2.15 -7.19
N TYR A 22 -1.97 2.19 -7.81
CA TYR A 22 -2.21 3.01 -8.99
C TYR A 22 -2.78 4.38 -8.60
N VAL A 23 -3.54 4.43 -7.51
CA VAL A 23 -4.14 5.66 -7.01
C VAL A 23 -3.12 6.57 -6.33
N LEU A 24 -2.30 6.01 -5.44
CA LEU A 24 -1.36 6.75 -4.61
C LEU A 24 -0.39 7.62 -5.41
N PRO A 25 0.37 7.11 -6.40
CA PRO A 25 1.35 7.94 -7.12
C PRO A 25 0.71 9.06 -7.96
N VAL A 26 -0.58 8.93 -8.29
CA VAL A 26 -1.32 9.95 -9.06
C VAL A 26 -1.79 11.09 -8.17
N LEU A 27 -2.21 10.79 -6.94
CA LEU A 27 -2.67 11.80 -5.98
C LEU A 27 -1.53 12.36 -5.12
N VAL A 28 -0.54 11.53 -4.81
CA VAL A 28 0.56 11.82 -3.87
C VAL A 28 1.85 11.30 -4.50
N SER A 29 2.45 12.08 -5.40
CA SER A 29 3.62 11.68 -6.18
C SER A 29 4.87 11.37 -5.36
N GLU A 30 4.94 11.85 -4.11
CA GLU A 30 6.09 11.61 -3.24
C GLU A 30 6.08 10.22 -2.59
N LEU A 31 4.99 9.46 -2.71
CA LEU A 31 4.85 8.13 -2.11
C LEU A 31 4.66 7.05 -3.18
N SER A 32 5.46 5.98 -3.09
CA SER A 32 5.27 4.76 -3.86
C SER A 32 5.69 3.53 -3.05
N TYR A 33 5.23 2.36 -3.50
CA TYR A 33 5.60 1.07 -2.91
C TYR A 33 6.89 0.50 -3.51
N ASP A 34 7.52 1.19 -4.46
CA ASP A 34 8.61 0.62 -5.29
C ASP A 34 9.93 0.44 -4.52
N SER A 35 10.10 1.17 -3.41
CA SER A 35 11.26 1.05 -2.53
C SER A 35 11.10 0.02 -1.42
N LEU A 36 9.94 -0.64 -1.33
CA LEU A 36 9.70 -1.67 -0.30
C LEU A 36 10.12 -3.04 -0.81
N GLU A 37 10.78 -3.80 0.07
CA GLU A 37 11.06 -5.21 -0.19
C GLU A 37 9.75 -6.01 -0.36
N ILE A 38 8.79 -5.78 0.55
CA ILE A 38 7.43 -6.32 0.45
C ILE A 38 6.55 -5.18 -0.06
N GLY A 39 6.32 -5.17 -1.37
CA GLY A 39 5.57 -4.10 -2.01
C GLY A 39 4.13 -4.48 -2.32
N LYS A 40 3.79 -5.78 -2.44
CA LYS A 40 2.47 -6.26 -2.90
C LYS A 40 1.66 -6.89 -1.76
N GLY A 41 0.33 -6.77 -1.83
CA GLY A 41 -0.55 -7.28 -0.78
C GLY A 41 -0.62 -8.82 -0.70
N ASP A 42 -0.52 -9.50 -1.84
CA ASP A 42 -0.41 -10.96 -1.93
C ASP A 42 0.92 -11.48 -1.37
N GLU A 43 2.01 -10.79 -1.70
CA GLU A 43 3.32 -11.03 -1.12
C GLU A 43 3.34 -10.80 0.40
N ALA A 44 2.76 -9.69 0.87
CA ALA A 44 2.65 -9.37 2.29
C ALA A 44 1.89 -10.46 3.06
N MET A 45 0.77 -10.96 2.52
CA MET A 45 0.05 -12.10 3.11
C MET A 45 0.92 -13.36 3.18
N THR A 46 1.65 -13.66 2.10
CA THR A 46 2.52 -14.84 2.02
C THR A 46 3.64 -14.76 3.06
N LYS A 47 4.31 -13.61 3.14
CA LYS A 47 5.39 -13.34 4.10
C LYS A 47 4.89 -13.34 5.54
N TRP A 48 3.69 -12.83 5.79
CA TRP A 48 3.05 -12.93 7.10
C TRP A 48 2.78 -14.40 7.47
N HIS A 49 2.27 -15.21 6.56
CA HIS A 49 2.05 -16.63 6.80
C HIS A 49 3.37 -17.37 7.10
N GLU A 50 4.43 -17.10 6.34
CA GLU A 50 5.78 -17.61 6.61
C GLU A 50 6.32 -17.18 7.97
N LEU A 51 6.11 -15.91 8.36
CA LEU A 51 6.54 -15.39 9.66
C LEU A 51 5.88 -16.13 10.83
N VAL A 52 4.61 -16.50 10.68
CA VAL A 52 3.83 -17.15 11.74
C VAL A 52 4.04 -18.66 11.77
N TYR A 53 4.11 -19.31 10.60
CA TYR A 53 4.05 -20.77 10.48
C TYR A 53 5.25 -21.41 9.75
N GLY A 54 6.08 -20.64 9.06
CA GLY A 54 7.07 -21.13 8.09
C GLY A 54 8.43 -21.58 8.66
N GLY A 55 8.63 -21.50 9.97
CA GLY A 55 9.87 -21.97 10.59
C GLY A 55 11.13 -21.15 10.24
N LEU A 56 10.97 -19.85 9.98
CA LEU A 56 12.08 -18.93 9.69
C LEU A 56 13.13 -18.92 10.80
N THR A 57 14.41 -18.79 10.43
CA THR A 57 15.50 -18.58 11.40
C THR A 57 15.44 -17.18 12.02
N GLY A 58 16.18 -16.93 13.10
CA GLY A 58 16.09 -15.67 13.86
C GLY A 58 16.30 -14.41 13.00
N GLU A 59 17.35 -14.39 12.17
CA GLU A 59 17.64 -13.24 11.30
C GLU A 59 16.60 -13.06 10.19
N GLU A 60 16.21 -14.15 9.52
CA GLU A 60 15.17 -14.11 8.48
C GLU A 60 13.83 -13.65 9.04
N ARG A 61 13.48 -14.11 10.25
CA ARG A 61 12.26 -13.73 10.96
C ARG A 61 12.24 -12.22 11.22
N GLU A 62 13.34 -11.66 11.73
CA GLU A 62 13.43 -10.23 12.00
C GLU A 62 13.42 -9.39 10.72
N LYS A 63 14.08 -9.84 9.65
CA LYS A 63 14.00 -9.19 8.33
C LYS A 63 12.56 -9.16 7.81
N VAL A 64 11.89 -10.30 7.75
CA VAL A 64 10.50 -10.38 7.26
C VAL A 64 9.55 -9.54 8.12
N ARG A 65 9.72 -9.57 9.45
CA ARG A 65 8.95 -8.73 10.36
C ARG A 65 9.17 -7.24 10.08
N TYR A 66 10.41 -6.81 9.91
CA TYR A 66 10.75 -5.42 9.60
C TYR A 66 10.14 -4.97 8.27
N ASP A 67 10.31 -5.77 7.21
CA ASP A 67 9.79 -5.48 5.87
C ASP A 67 8.24 -5.38 5.88
N LEU A 68 7.55 -6.26 6.62
CA LEU A 68 6.10 -6.18 6.81
C LEU A 68 5.67 -4.92 7.57
N LEU A 69 6.44 -4.50 8.59
CA LEU A 69 6.13 -3.27 9.33
C LEU A 69 6.32 -2.02 8.47
N LEU A 70 7.33 -1.99 7.61
CA LEU A 70 7.50 -0.91 6.63
C LEU A 70 6.30 -0.84 5.66
N TYR A 71 5.86 -1.98 5.15
CA TYR A 71 4.66 -2.07 4.32
C TYR A 71 3.41 -1.56 5.05
N CYS A 72 3.16 -2.02 6.28
CA CYS A 72 2.01 -1.55 7.08
C CYS A 72 2.04 -0.05 7.39
N LYS A 73 3.23 0.50 7.64
CA LYS A 73 3.42 1.94 7.86
C LYS A 73 3.04 2.71 6.59
N LEU A 74 3.53 2.29 5.42
CA LEU A 74 3.22 2.95 4.16
C LEU A 74 1.73 2.85 3.82
N ASP A 75 1.07 1.69 4.04
CA ASP A 75 -0.38 1.54 3.84
C ASP A 75 -1.17 2.57 4.64
N THR A 76 -0.78 2.80 5.91
CA THR A 76 -1.44 3.76 6.80
C THR A 76 -1.23 5.20 6.31
N GLU A 77 0.02 5.55 5.98
CA GLU A 77 0.37 6.88 5.49
C GLU A 77 -0.31 7.19 4.14
N ALA A 78 -0.27 6.23 3.21
CA ALA A 78 -0.88 6.32 1.90
C ALA A 78 -2.38 6.61 2.00
N MET A 79 -3.11 5.92 2.87
CA MET A 79 -4.54 6.15 3.07
C MET A 79 -4.83 7.56 3.61
N TRP A 80 -4.05 8.03 4.59
CA TRP A 80 -4.23 9.36 5.16
C TRP A 80 -3.90 10.47 4.15
N ARG A 81 -2.81 10.33 3.39
CA ARG A 81 -2.42 11.29 2.36
C ARG A 81 -3.43 11.34 1.21
N VAL A 82 -3.91 10.19 0.74
CA VAL A 82 -4.97 10.12 -0.28
C VAL A 82 -6.25 10.81 0.22
N TRP A 83 -6.66 10.57 1.47
CA TRP A 83 -7.80 11.26 2.06
C TRP A 83 -7.60 12.77 2.09
N GLY A 84 -6.41 13.23 2.49
CA GLY A 84 -6.07 14.66 2.52
C GLY A 84 -6.16 15.32 1.14
N GLU A 85 -5.68 14.66 0.07
CA GLU A 85 -5.81 15.19 -1.29
C GLU A 85 -7.27 15.21 -1.76
N LEU A 86 -8.06 14.19 -1.44
CA LEU A 86 -9.49 14.18 -1.78
C LEU A 86 -10.27 15.27 -1.03
N ALA A 87 -9.94 15.54 0.22
CA ALA A 87 -10.61 16.56 1.02
C ALA A 87 -10.45 17.96 0.41
N LYS A 88 -9.27 18.30 -0.13
CA LYS A 88 -9.00 19.58 -0.80
C LYS A 88 -9.88 19.83 -2.04
N ILE A 89 -10.46 18.77 -2.62
CA ILE A 89 -11.32 18.87 -3.81
C ILE A 89 -12.77 19.20 -3.42
N LEU A 90 -13.14 18.93 -2.17
CA LEU A 90 -14.50 19.15 -1.65
C LEU A 90 -14.68 20.53 -1.00
N GLU A 91 -13.58 21.25 -0.78
CA GLU A 91 -13.55 22.65 -0.31
C GLU A 91 -13.67 23.63 -1.49
#